data_AF-A0A7S2PRC3-F1
#
_entry.id   AF-A0A7S2PRC3-F1
#
_cell.length_a   1.000
_cell.length_b   1.000
_cell.length_c   1.000
_cell.angle_alpha   90.00
_cell.angle_beta   90.00
_cell.angle_gamma   90.00
#
_symmetry.space_group_name_H-M   'P 1'
#
loop_
_entity.id
_entity.type
_entity.pdbx_description
1 polymer ?
#
loop_
_entity_poly.entity_id
_entity_poly.type
_entity_poly.pdbx_seq_one_letter_code
_entity_poly.pdbx_strand_id
1 'polypeptide(L)'
;QSQCEEYGFERAAAVLKECPVPMFVITGDKDWAACGSKRAAEDALQYWNNNLGQFDQNWDHNFDVHYQGEVVGNFAFLHKGVLFLSVNIVDTDTEPDEMTDRHERNVMWTKEQMKAYKQNQYRAVVIFGHSHPSDDQGEYFWPVIDQIKNLDKPVLYLHANKHGNYEIYTPFDEAKNFKAVQLEKQGREAPMKVTILDNDSDPFKVLRNKHT
;
A
#
# COMPACT_ATOMS: atom_id res chain seq x y z
N GLN A 1 -17.03 6.94 16.10
CA GLN A 1 -16.56 7.24 17.47
C GLN A 1 -15.17 6.68 17.75
N SER A 2 -14.64 5.72 16.96
CA SER A 2 -13.32 5.07 17.16
C SER A 2 -12.22 5.53 16.21
N GLN A 3 -12.43 6.61 15.48
CA GLN A 3 -11.47 7.07 14.49
C GLN A 3 -10.29 7.72 15.21
N CYS A 4 -9.05 7.37 14.84
CA CYS A 4 -7.82 7.88 15.46
C CYS A 4 -7.60 7.50 16.94
N GLU A 5 -8.48 6.68 17.52
CA GLU A 5 -8.40 6.26 18.92
C GLU A 5 -7.85 4.84 19.00
N GLU A 6 -7.01 4.56 20.01
CA GLU A 6 -6.33 3.27 20.18
C GLU A 6 -7.28 2.07 20.13
N TYR A 7 -8.41 2.17 20.85
CA TYR A 7 -9.41 1.10 20.90
C TYR A 7 -10.02 0.76 19.53
N GLY A 8 -9.97 1.67 18.56
CA GLY A 8 -10.38 1.42 17.18
C GLY A 8 -9.45 0.41 16.51
N PHE A 9 -8.14 0.61 16.67
CA PHE A 9 -7.12 -0.28 16.14
C PHE A 9 -7.08 -1.62 16.87
N GLU A 10 -7.25 -1.64 18.20
CA GLU A 10 -7.36 -2.89 18.97
C GLU A 10 -8.52 -3.77 18.48
N ARG A 11 -9.69 -3.16 18.24
CA ARG A 11 -10.86 -3.88 17.74
C ARG A 11 -10.66 -4.39 16.31
N ALA A 12 -10.04 -3.60 15.44
CA ALA A 12 -9.69 -4.03 14.10
C ALA A 12 -8.72 -5.22 14.16
N ALA A 13 -7.67 -5.12 14.97
CA ALA A 13 -6.70 -6.19 15.20
C ALA A 13 -7.38 -7.47 15.70
N ALA A 14 -8.30 -7.37 16.68
CA ALA A 14 -9.02 -8.53 17.21
C ALA A 14 -9.79 -9.29 16.13
N VAL A 15 -10.55 -8.59 15.28
CA VAL A 15 -11.31 -9.21 14.18
C VAL A 15 -10.37 -9.78 13.12
N LEU A 16 -9.34 -9.03 12.74
CA LEU A 16 -8.43 -9.43 11.69
C LEU A 16 -7.61 -10.68 12.09
N LYS A 17 -7.23 -10.84 13.36
CA LYS A 17 -6.52 -12.04 13.86
C LYS A 17 -7.32 -13.35 13.72
N GLU A 18 -8.64 -13.28 13.47
CA GLU A 18 -9.45 -14.47 13.18
C GLU A 18 -9.18 -15.04 11.77
N CYS A 19 -8.49 -14.31 10.90
CA CYS A 19 -8.13 -14.78 9.56
C CYS A 19 -7.16 -15.98 9.64
N PRO A 20 -7.38 -17.06 8.88
CA PRO A 20 -6.51 -18.23 8.91
C PRO A 20 -5.19 -18.06 8.13
N VAL A 21 -4.98 -16.91 7.48
CA VAL A 21 -3.79 -16.63 6.68
C VAL A 21 -3.11 -15.34 7.14
N PRO A 22 -1.78 -15.21 6.96
CA PRO A 22 -1.05 -14.00 7.30
C PRO A 22 -1.64 -12.78 6.61
N MET A 23 -1.72 -11.67 7.34
CA MET A 23 -2.24 -10.41 6.82
C MET A 23 -1.29 -9.26 7.04
N PHE A 24 -1.22 -8.43 6.02
CA PHE A 24 -0.50 -7.16 6.03
C PHE A 24 -1.53 -6.03 6.01
N VAL A 25 -1.28 -5.00 6.81
CA VAL A 25 -2.16 -3.84 6.93
C VAL A 25 -1.36 -2.60 6.55
N ILE A 26 -1.96 -1.70 5.78
CA ILE A 26 -1.37 -0.41 5.40
C ILE A 26 -2.11 0.72 6.08
N THR A 27 -1.45 1.87 6.24
CA THR A 27 -2.03 3.09 6.78
C THR A 27 -2.89 3.80 5.73
N GLY A 28 -4.02 4.37 6.16
CA GLY A 28 -4.79 5.35 5.39
C GLY A 28 -4.95 6.67 6.13
N ASP A 29 -5.68 7.62 5.54
CA ASP A 29 -5.83 8.98 6.08
C ASP A 29 -6.24 8.99 7.56
N LYS A 30 -7.19 8.11 7.90
CA LYS A 30 -7.84 8.07 9.21
C LYS A 30 -7.06 7.29 10.26
N ASP A 31 -5.96 6.70 9.86
CA ASP A 31 -5.01 6.06 10.77
C ASP A 31 -3.95 7.07 11.25
N TRP A 32 -3.92 8.27 10.64
CA TRP A 32 -2.88 9.26 10.89
C TRP A 32 -3.28 10.69 10.44
N ALA A 33 -3.06 11.05 9.17
CA ALA A 33 -3.08 12.45 8.69
C ALA A 33 -4.42 13.18 8.91
N ALA A 34 -5.54 12.48 8.88
CA ALA A 34 -6.88 13.03 9.07
C ALA A 34 -7.37 13.04 10.53
N CYS A 35 -6.45 12.96 11.50
CA CYS A 35 -6.77 12.96 12.93
C CYS A 35 -6.85 14.36 13.58
N GLY A 36 -6.90 15.41 12.76
CA GLY A 36 -7.21 16.77 13.19
C GLY A 36 -5.95 17.56 13.59
N SER A 37 -5.43 17.33 14.79
CA SER A 37 -4.21 18.03 15.26
C SER A 37 -2.95 17.20 15.00
N LYS A 38 -1.78 17.85 14.88
CA LYS A 38 -0.48 17.17 14.74
C LYS A 38 -0.26 16.10 15.82
N ARG A 39 -0.50 16.45 17.08
CA ARG A 39 -0.38 15.50 18.20
C ARG A 39 -1.34 14.32 18.06
N ALA A 40 -2.59 14.57 17.69
CA ALA A 40 -3.56 13.50 17.50
C ALA A 40 -3.20 12.58 16.31
N ALA A 41 -2.59 13.13 15.26
CA ALA A 41 -2.05 12.35 14.16
C ALA A 41 -0.87 11.48 14.63
N GLU A 42 0.09 12.04 15.36
CA GLU A 42 1.22 11.30 15.94
C GLU A 42 0.74 10.17 16.88
N ASP A 43 -0.19 10.47 17.78
CA ASP A 43 -0.78 9.49 18.70
C ASP A 43 -1.50 8.37 17.90
N ALA A 44 -2.30 8.72 16.89
CA ALA A 44 -3.01 7.75 16.05
C ALA A 44 -2.07 6.82 15.27
N LEU A 45 -1.00 7.37 14.68
CA LEU A 45 0.01 6.58 13.97
C LEU A 45 0.75 5.64 14.92
N GLN A 46 1.04 6.09 16.16
CA GLN A 46 1.61 5.24 17.19
C GLN A 46 0.66 4.09 17.57
N TYR A 47 -0.61 4.39 17.82
CA TYR A 47 -1.61 3.37 18.12
C TYR A 47 -1.78 2.37 16.98
N TRP A 48 -1.80 2.86 15.73
CA TRP A 48 -1.82 2.01 14.55
C TRP A 48 -0.58 1.10 14.53
N ASN A 49 0.62 1.64 14.74
CA ASN A 49 1.84 0.85 14.71
C ASN A 49 1.84 -0.26 15.78
N ASN A 50 1.43 0.06 17.01
CA ASN A 50 1.38 -0.89 18.12
C ASN A 50 0.42 -2.07 17.85
N ASN A 51 -0.65 -1.82 17.09
CA ASN A 51 -1.71 -2.80 16.87
C ASN A 51 -1.63 -3.50 15.50
N LEU A 52 -1.09 -2.84 14.48
CA LEU A 52 -1.19 -3.20 13.06
C LEU A 52 0.14 -3.07 12.27
N GLY A 53 1.20 -2.47 12.81
CA GLY A 53 2.40 -2.08 12.05
C GLY A 53 3.28 -3.21 11.52
N GLN A 54 3.20 -4.39 12.13
CA GLN A 54 3.87 -5.63 11.67
C GLN A 54 2.91 -6.80 11.86
N PHE A 55 1.70 -6.62 11.32
CA PHE A 55 0.57 -7.46 11.68
C PHE A 55 0.74 -8.94 11.26
N ASP A 56 1.52 -9.19 10.23
CA ASP A 56 1.84 -10.53 9.71
C ASP A 56 2.46 -11.45 10.78
N GLN A 57 3.16 -10.89 11.76
CA GLN A 57 3.77 -11.61 12.89
C GLN A 57 2.79 -12.32 13.81
N ASN A 58 1.48 -12.10 13.65
CA ASN A 58 0.45 -12.87 14.35
C ASN A 58 0.26 -14.29 13.77
N TRP A 59 0.92 -14.63 12.67
CA TRP A 59 0.85 -15.94 12.02
C TRP A 59 2.24 -16.56 11.84
N ASP A 60 2.29 -17.89 11.80
CA ASP A 60 3.48 -18.62 11.37
C ASP A 60 3.58 -18.60 9.84
N HIS A 61 4.57 -17.90 9.30
CA HIS A 61 4.85 -17.83 7.88
C HIS A 61 6.34 -17.68 7.58
N ASN A 62 6.71 -17.94 6.32
CA ASN A 62 8.09 -17.90 5.86
C ASN A 62 8.41 -16.73 4.91
N PHE A 63 7.55 -15.71 4.85
CA PHE A 63 7.87 -14.48 4.16
C PHE A 63 9.07 -13.79 4.81
N ASP A 64 10.09 -13.48 4.01
CA ASP A 64 11.20 -12.63 4.43
C ASP A 64 10.77 -11.16 4.25
N VAL A 65 10.15 -10.60 5.29
CA VAL A 65 9.54 -9.26 5.25
C VAL A 65 10.50 -8.21 5.78
N HIS A 66 10.74 -7.20 4.94
CA HIS A 66 11.59 -6.06 5.23
C HIS A 66 10.72 -4.86 5.56
N TYR A 67 10.74 -4.41 6.81
CA TYR A 67 10.02 -3.21 7.26
C TYR A 67 10.93 -1.98 7.18
N GLN A 68 10.39 -0.82 6.83
CA GLN A 68 11.12 0.44 6.92
C GLN A 68 11.03 0.99 8.34
N GLY A 69 12.12 0.92 9.11
CA GLY A 69 12.08 1.24 10.54
C GLY A 69 11.55 2.62 10.90
N GLU A 70 11.89 3.65 10.13
CA GLU A 70 11.49 5.04 10.41
C GLU A 70 10.15 5.45 9.78
N VAL A 71 9.64 4.69 8.80
CA VAL A 71 8.37 4.99 8.12
C VAL A 71 7.40 3.85 8.38
N VAL A 72 6.56 4.09 9.38
CA VAL A 72 5.49 3.17 9.77
C VAL A 72 4.59 2.85 8.58
N GLY A 73 4.28 1.58 8.40
CA GLY A 73 3.40 1.06 7.35
C GLY A 73 4.13 0.57 6.09
N ASN A 74 5.40 0.90 5.92
CA ASN A 74 6.18 0.42 4.77
C ASN A 74 6.77 -0.97 5.04
N PHE A 75 6.53 -1.87 4.10
CA PHE A 75 7.11 -3.21 4.09
C PHE A 75 7.37 -3.67 2.66
N ALA A 76 8.26 -4.64 2.50
CA ALA A 76 8.50 -5.30 1.23
C ALA A 76 8.89 -6.75 1.42
N PHE A 77 8.45 -7.62 0.52
CA PHE A 77 8.87 -9.02 0.50
C PHE A 77 8.74 -9.60 -0.90
N LEU A 78 9.58 -10.61 -1.18
CA LEU A 78 9.51 -11.39 -2.41
C LEU A 78 8.76 -12.69 -2.16
N HIS A 79 7.70 -12.96 -2.92
CA HIS A 79 7.02 -14.24 -2.87
C HIS A 79 6.67 -14.74 -4.27
N LYS A 80 7.10 -15.97 -4.60
CA LYS A 80 6.83 -16.63 -5.89
C LYS A 80 7.17 -15.76 -7.11
N GLY A 81 8.29 -15.04 -7.03
CA GLY A 81 8.74 -14.13 -8.08
C GLY A 81 7.93 -12.84 -8.19
N VAL A 82 7.10 -12.49 -7.22
CA VAL A 82 6.41 -11.19 -7.17
C VAL A 82 6.99 -10.39 -6.01
N LEU A 83 7.45 -9.19 -6.31
CA LEU A 83 7.89 -8.23 -5.30
C LEU A 83 6.68 -7.43 -4.81
N PHE A 84 6.35 -7.57 -3.53
CA PHE A 84 5.32 -6.78 -2.87
C PHE A 84 5.97 -5.62 -2.12
N LEU A 85 5.41 -4.42 -2.23
CA LEU A 85 5.82 -3.23 -1.49
C LEU A 85 4.60 -2.50 -0.96
N SER A 86 4.70 -1.96 0.25
CA SER A 86 3.79 -0.96 0.79
C SER A 86 4.49 0.39 0.86
N VAL A 87 3.76 1.45 0.53
CA VAL A 87 4.15 2.84 0.75
C VAL A 87 3.06 3.59 1.52
N ASN A 88 3.48 4.31 2.56
CA ASN A 88 2.62 5.15 3.37
C ASN A 88 2.32 6.44 2.61
N ILE A 89 1.33 6.36 1.71
CA ILE A 89 0.87 7.48 0.90
C ILE A 89 -0.60 7.75 1.18
N VAL A 90 -0.89 8.93 1.73
CA VAL A 90 -2.20 9.35 2.20
C VAL A 90 -2.65 10.59 1.46
N ASP A 91 -3.96 10.78 1.44
CA ASP A 91 -4.69 11.75 0.64
C ASP A 91 -4.97 13.06 1.39
N THR A 92 -4.76 13.03 2.71
CA THR A 92 -4.91 14.20 3.57
C THR A 92 -3.56 14.84 3.81
N ASP A 93 -3.46 16.13 3.46
CA ASP A 93 -2.29 16.93 3.73
C ASP A 93 -2.02 17.03 5.24
N THR A 94 -0.75 16.93 5.58
CA THR A 94 -0.19 17.24 6.88
C THR A 94 0.57 18.57 6.78
N GLU A 95 1.48 18.85 7.71
CA GLU A 95 2.41 19.97 7.55
C GLU A 95 3.29 19.74 6.30
N PRO A 96 3.51 20.75 5.43
CA PRO A 96 4.23 20.57 4.16
C PRO A 96 5.59 19.86 4.29
N ASP A 97 6.39 20.24 5.31
CA ASP A 97 7.70 19.63 5.55
C ASP A 97 7.59 18.13 5.88
N GLU A 98 6.53 17.72 6.59
CA GLU A 98 6.28 16.31 6.89
C GLU A 98 5.87 15.55 5.63
N MET A 99 4.95 16.12 4.85
CA MET A 99 4.49 15.53 3.60
C MET A 99 5.66 15.27 2.64
N THR A 100 6.52 16.28 2.44
CA THR A 100 7.70 16.18 1.59
C THR A 100 8.70 15.15 2.13
N ASP A 101 9.04 15.16 3.42
CA ASP A 101 9.96 14.17 4.03
C ASP A 101 9.42 12.74 3.85
N ARG A 102 8.12 12.53 4.07
CA ARG A 102 7.48 11.22 3.86
C ARG A 102 7.53 10.79 2.40
N HIS A 103 7.20 11.68 1.45
CA HIS A 103 7.26 11.35 0.02
C HIS A 103 8.69 11.01 -0.40
N GLU A 104 9.68 11.79 0.01
CA GLU A 104 11.09 11.52 -0.27
C GLU A 104 11.52 10.15 0.27
N ARG A 105 11.16 9.83 1.53
CA ARG A 105 11.45 8.52 2.13
C ARG A 105 10.75 7.37 1.42
N ASN A 106 9.51 7.54 0.97
CA ASN A 106 8.79 6.55 0.18
C ASN A 106 9.43 6.35 -1.20
N VAL A 107 9.89 7.42 -1.85
CA VAL A 107 10.64 7.34 -3.11
C VAL A 107 11.91 6.53 -2.89
N MET A 108 12.70 6.87 -1.87
CA MET A 108 13.95 6.17 -1.56
C MET A 108 13.69 4.70 -1.25
N TRP A 109 12.69 4.40 -0.42
CA TRP A 109 12.25 3.05 -0.10
C TRP A 109 11.91 2.24 -1.35
N THR A 110 11.02 2.74 -2.21
CA THR A 110 10.61 2.04 -3.43
C THR A 110 11.81 1.76 -4.34
N LYS A 111 12.68 2.76 -4.53
CA LYS A 111 13.89 2.61 -5.36
C LYS A 111 14.87 1.61 -4.78
N GLU A 112 15.09 1.66 -3.47
CA GLU A 112 15.98 0.75 -2.75
C GLU A 112 15.48 -0.68 -2.80
N GLN A 113 14.20 -0.93 -2.55
CA GLN A 113 13.65 -2.28 -2.62
C GLN A 113 13.72 -2.86 -4.04
N MET A 114 13.33 -2.09 -5.05
CA MET A 114 13.45 -2.53 -6.44
C MET A 114 14.91 -2.78 -6.89
N LYS A 115 15.90 -2.17 -6.24
CA LYS A 115 17.34 -2.39 -6.49
C LYS A 115 17.91 -3.54 -5.67
N ALA A 116 17.47 -3.69 -4.41
CA ALA A 116 17.94 -4.70 -3.47
C ALA A 116 17.54 -6.10 -3.93
N TYR A 117 16.31 -6.26 -4.41
CA TYR A 117 15.90 -7.44 -5.15
C TYR A 117 16.48 -7.37 -6.57
N LYS A 118 17.36 -8.31 -6.94
CA LYS A 118 17.92 -8.39 -8.28
C LYS A 118 16.78 -8.52 -9.29
N GLN A 119 16.91 -7.86 -10.44
CA GLN A 119 15.85 -7.91 -11.47
C GLN A 119 15.56 -9.34 -11.97
N ASN A 120 16.43 -10.32 -11.81
CA ASN A 120 16.09 -11.71 -12.15
C ASN A 120 15.33 -12.47 -11.06
N GLN A 121 15.13 -11.89 -9.86
CA GLN A 121 14.44 -12.53 -8.74
C GLN A 121 12.92 -12.34 -8.76
N TYR A 122 12.43 -11.31 -9.46
CA TYR A 122 11.00 -11.03 -9.59
C TYR A 122 10.59 -10.83 -11.04
N ARG A 123 9.40 -11.31 -11.39
CA ARG A 123 8.74 -11.16 -12.69
C ARG A 123 7.67 -10.06 -12.70
N ALA A 124 7.21 -9.61 -11.53
CA ALA A 124 6.19 -8.57 -11.39
C ALA A 124 6.38 -7.80 -10.08
N VAL A 125 5.80 -6.61 -9.99
CA VAL A 125 5.79 -5.78 -8.79
C VAL A 125 4.36 -5.43 -8.41
N VAL A 126 4.03 -5.48 -7.12
CA VAL A 126 2.77 -5.00 -6.56
C VAL A 126 3.09 -3.96 -5.49
N ILE A 127 2.54 -2.76 -5.65
CA ILE A 127 2.69 -1.63 -4.74
C ILE A 127 1.32 -1.37 -4.10
N PHE A 128 1.29 -1.29 -2.78
CA PHE A 128 0.11 -0.90 -2.01
C PHE A 128 0.29 0.53 -1.49
N GLY A 129 -0.76 1.33 -1.56
CA GLY A 129 -0.81 2.65 -0.96
C GLY A 129 -2.25 3.08 -0.75
N HIS A 130 -2.52 4.04 0.14
CA HIS A 130 -3.89 4.47 0.38
C HIS A 130 -4.36 5.43 -0.72
N SER A 131 -3.60 6.48 -0.97
CA SER A 131 -3.90 7.54 -1.95
C SER A 131 -3.86 7.07 -3.41
N HIS A 132 -4.65 7.72 -4.27
CA HIS A 132 -4.61 7.49 -5.72
C HIS A 132 -3.43 8.23 -6.38
N PRO A 133 -2.91 7.77 -7.53
CA PRO A 133 -1.93 8.54 -8.28
C PRO A 133 -2.57 9.82 -8.83
N SER A 134 -2.10 10.96 -8.36
CA SER A 134 -2.54 12.31 -8.75
C SER A 134 -1.37 13.30 -8.67
N ASP A 135 -1.59 14.53 -9.13
CA ASP A 135 -0.60 15.62 -9.00
C ASP A 135 -0.27 15.95 -7.54
N ASP A 136 -1.25 15.83 -6.63
CA ASP A 136 -1.04 16.03 -5.18
C ASP A 136 -0.05 15.02 -4.60
N GLN A 137 0.05 13.84 -5.23
CA GLN A 137 0.98 12.78 -4.87
C GLN A 137 2.22 12.75 -5.78
N GLY A 138 2.42 13.80 -6.59
CA GLY A 138 3.45 13.88 -7.62
C GLY A 138 4.87 13.73 -7.09
N GLU A 139 5.15 14.23 -5.88
CA GLU A 139 6.47 14.09 -5.23
C GLU A 139 6.88 12.63 -5.04
N TYR A 140 5.91 11.72 -4.87
CA TYR A 140 6.16 10.28 -4.86
C TYR A 140 6.15 9.68 -6.26
N PHE A 141 5.10 9.94 -7.05
CA PHE A 141 4.90 9.23 -8.31
C PHE A 141 5.87 9.65 -9.41
N TRP A 142 6.17 10.93 -9.59
CA TRP A 142 7.05 11.39 -10.69
C TRP A 142 8.48 10.82 -10.57
N PRO A 143 9.12 10.75 -9.39
CA PRO A 143 10.44 10.14 -9.28
C PRO A 143 10.44 8.62 -9.44
N VAL A 144 9.32 7.95 -9.15
CA VAL A 144 9.18 6.48 -9.20
C VAL A 144 8.79 6.03 -10.62
N ILE A 145 7.98 6.81 -11.34
CA ILE A 145 7.48 6.43 -12.66
C ILE A 145 8.60 6.28 -13.69
N ASP A 146 9.66 7.08 -13.58
CA ASP A 146 10.84 6.95 -14.44
C ASP A 146 11.53 5.59 -14.26
N GLN A 147 11.57 5.07 -13.03
CA GLN A 147 12.09 3.72 -12.77
C GLN A 147 11.11 2.63 -13.22
N ILE A 148 9.81 2.83 -13.02
CA ILE A 148 8.79 1.87 -13.44
C ILE A 148 8.76 1.74 -14.96
N LYS A 149 8.70 2.82 -15.73
CA LYS A 149 8.62 2.73 -17.20
C LYS A 149 9.83 2.04 -17.85
N ASN A 150 10.98 2.11 -17.19
CA ASN A 150 12.22 1.47 -17.61
C ASN A 150 12.34 0.02 -17.10
N LEU A 151 11.44 -0.41 -16.23
CA LEU A 151 11.33 -1.79 -15.79
C LEU A 151 10.61 -2.59 -16.88
N ASP A 152 11.27 -3.56 -17.49
CA ASP A 152 10.67 -4.48 -18.47
C ASP A 152 9.77 -5.54 -17.79
N LYS A 153 8.92 -5.10 -16.87
CA LYS A 153 8.04 -5.96 -16.05
C LYS A 153 6.74 -5.24 -15.68
N PRO A 154 5.65 -5.98 -15.54
CA PRO A 154 4.37 -5.45 -15.09
C PRO A 154 4.41 -5.01 -13.62
N VAL A 155 3.82 -3.84 -13.36
CA VAL A 155 3.68 -3.22 -12.04
C VAL A 155 2.20 -2.93 -11.78
N LEU A 156 1.70 -3.39 -10.64
CA LEU A 156 0.35 -3.12 -10.17
C LEU A 156 0.39 -2.18 -8.95
N TYR A 157 -0.42 -1.13 -8.96
CA TYR A 157 -0.71 -0.30 -7.80
C TYR A 157 -2.12 -0.58 -7.30
N LEU A 158 -2.26 -0.88 -6.01
CA LEU A 158 -3.55 -1.11 -5.36
C LEU A 158 -3.79 0.02 -4.36
N HIS A 159 -4.91 0.73 -4.51
CA HIS A 159 -5.25 1.86 -3.63
C HIS A 159 -6.73 1.94 -3.28
N ALA A 160 -7.05 2.60 -2.17
CA ALA A 160 -8.37 2.53 -1.54
C ALA A 160 -9.01 3.91 -1.27
N ASN A 161 -8.54 4.95 -1.95
CA ASN A 161 -8.90 6.32 -1.62
C ASN A 161 -10.30 6.81 -2.09
N LYS A 162 -10.76 7.83 -1.36
CA LYS A 162 -11.98 8.65 -1.32
C LYS A 162 -12.62 9.00 -2.68
N HIS A 163 -13.94 8.77 -2.75
CA HIS A 163 -14.87 9.18 -3.82
C HIS A 163 -14.79 8.41 -5.17
N GLY A 164 -14.20 7.22 -5.16
CA GLY A 164 -14.09 6.38 -6.35
C GLY A 164 -15.12 5.25 -6.47
N ASN A 165 -15.47 4.89 -7.70
CA ASN A 165 -15.99 3.56 -8.03
C ASN A 165 -14.81 2.61 -8.30
N TYR A 166 -15.05 1.30 -8.29
CA TYR A 166 -14.05 0.35 -8.75
C TYR A 166 -13.58 0.70 -10.16
N GLU A 167 -12.28 0.79 -10.35
CA GLU A 167 -11.67 1.11 -11.63
C GLU A 167 -10.32 0.41 -11.79
N ILE A 168 -10.02 -0.03 -13.01
CA ILE A 168 -8.68 -0.45 -13.43
C ILE A 168 -8.25 0.52 -14.52
N TYR A 169 -7.07 1.13 -14.37
CA TYR A 169 -6.60 2.16 -15.29
C TYR A 169 -5.07 2.21 -15.36
N THR A 170 -4.55 2.95 -16.34
CA THR A 170 -3.13 3.29 -16.47
C THR A 170 -2.95 4.74 -16.03
N PRO A 171 -2.33 5.01 -14.86
CA PRO A 171 -2.29 6.37 -14.31
C PRO A 171 -1.39 7.34 -15.09
N PHE A 172 -0.36 6.81 -15.78
CA PHE A 172 0.63 7.59 -16.49
C PHE A 172 0.87 6.97 -17.88
N ASP A 173 0.58 7.73 -18.94
CA ASP A 173 0.63 7.25 -20.34
C ASP A 173 2.03 6.77 -20.76
N GLU A 174 3.08 7.36 -20.18
CA GLU A 174 4.47 6.99 -20.43
C GLU A 174 4.89 5.64 -19.83
N ALA A 175 4.14 5.13 -18.84
CA ALA A 175 4.46 3.90 -18.12
C ALA A 175 3.41 2.81 -18.42
N LYS A 176 3.48 2.26 -19.63
CA LYS A 176 2.51 1.25 -20.12
C LYS A 176 2.51 -0.06 -19.32
N ASN A 177 3.59 -0.34 -18.60
CA ASN A 177 3.72 -1.49 -17.71
C ASN A 177 3.14 -1.21 -16.31
N PHE A 178 2.62 -0.01 -16.05
CA PHE A 178 2.03 0.39 -14.78
C PHE A 178 0.50 0.42 -14.86
N LYS A 179 -0.13 -0.36 -13.98
CA LYS A 179 -1.59 -0.45 -13.85
C LYS A 179 -1.97 -0.10 -12.42
N ALA A 180 -3.02 0.70 -12.25
CA ALA A 180 -3.63 0.94 -10.95
C ALA A 180 -5.01 0.28 -10.87
N VAL A 181 -5.37 -0.13 -9.65
CA VAL A 181 -6.69 -0.65 -9.31
C VAL A 181 -7.18 0.10 -8.08
N GLN A 182 -8.29 0.79 -8.26
CA GLN A 182 -9.01 1.48 -7.20
C GLN A 182 -9.99 0.52 -6.53
N LEU A 183 -9.85 0.34 -5.23
CA LEU A 183 -10.77 -0.42 -4.39
C LEU A 183 -12.01 0.44 -4.08
N GLU A 184 -13.17 -0.22 -3.92
CA GLU A 184 -14.43 0.46 -3.62
C GLU A 184 -14.57 0.87 -2.15
N LYS A 185 -15.52 1.78 -1.94
CA LYS A 185 -15.72 2.54 -0.71
C LYS A 185 -16.03 1.68 0.54
N GLN A 186 -15.27 1.96 1.60
CA GLN A 186 -15.65 1.88 3.04
C GLN A 186 -16.31 0.56 3.52
N GLY A 187 -15.68 -0.59 3.27
CA GLY A 187 -15.99 -1.83 4.01
C GLY A 187 -17.42 -2.37 3.83
N ARG A 188 -18.14 -1.91 2.79
CA ARG A 188 -19.46 -2.44 2.41
C ARG A 188 -19.38 -3.53 1.35
N GLU A 189 -18.27 -3.62 0.64
CA GLU A 189 -18.04 -4.60 -0.43
C GLU A 189 -17.28 -5.81 0.13
N ALA A 190 -17.46 -6.96 -0.52
CA ALA A 190 -16.67 -8.15 -0.24
C ALA A 190 -15.18 -7.85 -0.47
N PRO A 191 -14.28 -8.57 0.23
CA PRO A 191 -12.85 -8.52 -0.07
C PRO A 191 -12.59 -8.76 -1.56
N MET A 192 -11.75 -7.91 -2.16
CA MET A 192 -11.32 -8.08 -3.55
C MET A 192 -10.28 -9.19 -3.65
N LYS A 193 -10.44 -10.07 -4.64
CA LYS A 193 -9.45 -11.12 -4.92
C LYS A 193 -8.60 -10.73 -6.11
N VAL A 194 -7.32 -10.48 -5.87
CA VAL A 194 -6.33 -10.29 -6.92
C VAL A 194 -5.54 -11.59 -7.10
N THR A 195 -5.45 -12.09 -8.34
CA THR A 195 -4.68 -13.29 -8.71
C THR A 195 -3.54 -12.88 -9.63
N ILE A 196 -2.33 -13.36 -9.34
CA ILE A 196 -1.13 -13.06 -10.14
C ILE A 196 -0.71 -14.33 -10.86
N LEU A 197 -0.85 -14.34 -12.19
CA LEU A 197 -0.54 -15.48 -13.07
C LEU A 197 0.94 -15.50 -13.45
N ASP A 198 1.49 -16.68 -13.74
CA ASP A 198 2.93 -16.87 -13.95
C ASP A 198 3.46 -16.44 -15.33
N ASN A 199 2.64 -16.49 -16.40
CA ASN A 199 3.12 -16.37 -17.79
C ASN A 199 2.23 -15.51 -18.69
N ASP A 200 1.84 -14.32 -18.26
CA ASP A 200 1.08 -13.37 -19.09
C ASP A 200 1.83 -12.04 -19.17
N SER A 201 1.78 -11.36 -20.32
CA SER A 201 2.24 -9.97 -20.44
C SER A 201 1.42 -9.03 -19.54
N ASP A 202 0.23 -9.47 -19.14
CA ASP A 202 -0.59 -8.89 -18.09
C ASP A 202 -0.95 -9.94 -17.00
N PRO A 203 -0.08 -10.14 -15.99
CA PRO A 203 -0.22 -11.21 -15.02
C PRO A 203 -1.32 -10.96 -13.98
N PHE A 204 -1.88 -9.76 -13.91
CA PHE A 204 -2.81 -9.38 -12.84
C PHE A 204 -4.26 -9.62 -13.26
N LYS A 205 -4.93 -10.61 -12.66
CA LYS A 205 -6.37 -10.83 -12.80
C LYS A 205 -7.08 -10.39 -11.53
N VAL A 206 -7.90 -9.36 -11.65
CA VAL A 206 -8.69 -8.81 -10.54
C VAL A 206 -10.11 -9.37 -10.62
N LEU A 207 -10.51 -10.11 -9.58
CA LEU A 207 -11.85 -10.65 -9.44
C LEU A 207 -12.61 -9.89 -8.37
N ARG A 208 -13.71 -9.27 -8.78
CA ARG A 208 -14.65 -8.58 -7.89
C ARG A 208 -15.88 -9.45 -7.68
N ASN A 209 -16.14 -9.80 -6.42
CA ASN A 209 -17.40 -10.44 -6.05
C ASN A 209 -18.44 -9.34 -5.80
N LYS A 210 -19.39 -9.17 -6.73
CA LYS A 210 -20.56 -8.32 -6.46
C LYS A 210 -21.46 -9.04 -5.48
N HIS A 211 -21.79 -8.42 -4.36
CA HIS A 211 -22.92 -8.86 -3.55
C HIS A 211 -24.20 -8.66 -4.40
N THR A 212 -24.84 -9.76 -4.80
CA THR A 212 -26.23 -9.78 -5.30
C THR A 212 -27.20 -9.65 -4.14
#